data_AF-A0A2G5I939-F1
#
_entry.id   AF-A0A2G5I939-F1
#
_cell.length_a   1.000
_cell.length_b   1.000
_cell.length_c   1.000
_cell.angle_alpha   90.00
_cell.angle_beta   90.00
_cell.angle_gamma   90.00
#
_symmetry.space_group_name_H-M   'P 1'
#
loop_
_entity.id
_entity.type
_entity.pdbx_description
1 polymer ?
#
loop_
_entity_poly.entity_id
_entity_poly.type
_entity_poly.pdbx_seq_one_letter_code
_entity_poly.pdbx_strand_id
1 'polypeptide(L)'
;MKGAAALVAASAAIANAAAAPNNVAARASKIQPVTVKGNAFFAGDQRFYIRGIDYQPGGSSQAEDPIADTDTCQRDIAEFKKLGINTIRVYTVDNTANHDDCMSALADAGIYLALDVNSPKYSINRDKPAQSYNPTYLQSVFATIDAFQKYDNTLLFFSGNEVINADNNTNCAPYIKAVTRDMKQYIGSMGYRSIPVGYSAADVESNRFEMAQYMNCGTDDQRSDFFAFNDYSWCDPSSFTTSGWDQKVKQYADYSIPLFLSEYGCITNKRQFQEVASLYGDDMTAVYSGGLVYEYSEEGSGYGLVKIDGNSVTEKDDFQALADAFEKTKPPSGDGGYKSNGSPSQCPSQSDTWEVTDFSGEELPAIPSGAEKYMKDGAGKGPGLTGPGSQDAGGASTSTASPGSGSVTATSKAGATSSGAAAGSLVMGEIGFAPFICTGVVMMCSLLGAGLFV
;
A
#
# COMPACT_ATOMS: atom_id res chain seq x y z
N MET A 1 8.42 3.15 92.08
CA MET A 1 7.16 2.39 92.25
C MET A 1 6.22 2.77 91.12
N LYS A 2 5.77 1.77 90.34
CA LYS A 2 4.61 1.79 89.41
C LYS A 2 4.78 2.74 88.21
N GLY A 3 4.68 2.36 86.94
CA GLY A 3 4.04 1.23 86.29
C GLY A 3 3.18 1.77 85.13
N ALA A 4 3.07 0.98 84.06
CA ALA A 4 2.07 1.02 82.98
C ALA A 4 2.45 1.65 81.61
N ALA A 5 2.55 0.71 80.67
CA ALA A 5 2.41 0.69 79.22
C ALA A 5 1.57 1.78 78.52
N ALA A 6 1.99 2.11 77.29
CA ALA A 6 1.11 2.38 76.17
C ALA A 6 1.71 1.80 74.87
N LEU A 7 0.97 0.90 74.24
CA LEU A 7 1.25 0.30 72.94
C LEU A 7 0.70 1.17 71.80
N VAL A 8 1.46 1.22 70.70
CA VAL A 8 1.06 1.11 69.28
C VAL A 8 0.14 2.18 68.67
N ALA A 9 0.68 2.91 67.69
CA ALA A 9 0.29 2.78 66.27
C ALA A 9 1.20 3.67 65.39
N ALA A 10 2.14 3.07 64.66
CA ALA A 10 2.86 3.75 63.58
C ALA A 10 2.08 3.52 62.29
N SER A 11 1.40 4.56 61.80
CA SER A 11 0.72 4.57 60.52
C SER A 11 1.76 4.59 59.40
N ALA A 12 1.90 3.49 58.65
CA ALA A 12 2.65 3.48 57.41
C ALA A 12 1.83 4.21 56.32
N ALA A 13 2.26 5.41 55.95
CA ALA A 13 1.74 6.10 54.77
C ALA A 13 2.35 5.46 53.52
N ILE A 14 1.55 4.65 52.82
CA ILE A 14 1.87 4.16 51.48
C ILE A 14 1.58 5.32 50.51
N ALA A 15 2.63 5.98 50.03
CA ALA A 15 2.50 6.93 48.93
C ALA A 15 2.27 6.13 47.63
N ASN A 16 1.03 6.12 47.13
CA ASN A 16 0.72 5.71 45.77
C ASN A 16 1.35 6.73 44.81
N ALA A 17 2.52 6.42 44.27
CA ALA A 17 3.01 7.08 43.06
C ALA A 17 2.13 6.62 41.90
N ALA A 18 1.09 7.38 41.58
CA ALA A 18 0.37 7.22 40.32
C ALA A 18 1.35 7.49 39.17
N ALA A 19 1.69 6.46 38.42
CA ALA A 19 2.44 6.61 37.18
C ALA A 19 1.62 7.46 36.21
N ALA A 20 2.07 8.69 35.96
CA ALA A 20 1.54 9.49 34.87
C ALA A 20 1.86 8.78 33.55
N PRO A 21 0.91 8.67 32.60
CA PRO A 21 1.21 8.12 31.29
C PRO A 21 2.26 9.01 30.62
N ASN A 22 3.40 8.40 30.27
CA ASN A 22 4.38 9.02 29.39
C ASN A 22 3.71 9.24 28.03
N ASN A 23 3.20 10.45 27.79
CA ASN A 23 2.92 10.91 26.44
C ASN A 23 4.25 10.99 25.70
N VAL A 24 4.61 9.89 25.03
CA VAL A 24 5.65 9.90 24.00
C VAL A 24 5.11 10.81 22.90
N ALA A 25 5.51 12.08 22.92
CA ALA A 25 5.29 12.96 21.79
C ALA A 25 5.97 12.31 20.58
N ALA A 26 5.20 11.99 19.54
CA ALA A 26 5.73 11.52 18.28
C ALA A 26 6.85 12.47 17.87
N ARG A 27 8.09 11.98 17.78
CA ARG A 27 9.13 12.71 17.04
C ARG A 27 8.55 12.85 15.65
N ALA A 28 8.28 14.07 15.20
CA ALA A 28 7.88 14.32 13.83
C ALA A 28 8.93 13.67 12.93
N SER A 29 8.54 12.60 12.24
CA SER A 29 9.41 11.95 11.27
C SER A 29 9.80 12.99 10.23
N LYS A 30 11.08 13.05 9.85
CA LYS A 30 11.51 13.91 8.75
C LYS A 30 11.03 13.38 7.40
N ILE A 31 10.61 12.12 7.33
CA ILE A 31 10.19 11.47 6.11
C ILE A 31 8.83 12.02 5.68
N GLN A 32 8.69 12.41 4.41
CA GLN A 32 7.44 12.93 3.88
C GLN A 32 6.60 11.77 3.36
N PRO A 33 5.32 11.66 3.72
CA PRO A 33 4.46 10.67 3.12
C PRO A 33 4.44 10.81 1.59
N VAL A 34 4.53 9.66 0.91
CA VAL A 34 4.43 9.62 -0.54
C VAL A 34 2.96 9.67 -0.97
N THR A 35 2.69 10.41 -2.04
CA THR A 35 1.37 10.62 -2.64
C THR A 35 1.41 10.32 -4.13
N VAL A 36 0.24 10.13 -4.75
CA VAL A 36 0.11 9.94 -6.20
C VAL A 36 -0.31 11.25 -6.87
N LYS A 37 0.36 11.63 -7.96
CA LYS A 37 -0.03 12.72 -8.87
C LYS A 37 0.10 12.20 -10.31
N GLY A 38 -1.01 12.13 -11.04
CA GLY A 38 -1.02 11.55 -12.38
C GLY A 38 -0.51 10.10 -12.37
N ASN A 39 0.39 9.74 -13.28
CA ASN A 39 1.02 8.41 -13.34
C ASN A 39 2.29 8.28 -12.47
N ALA A 40 2.39 9.03 -11.36
CA ALA A 40 3.62 9.18 -10.61
C ALA A 40 3.44 9.30 -9.09
N PHE A 41 4.45 8.83 -8.36
CA PHE A 41 4.63 9.04 -6.91
C PHE A 41 5.45 10.29 -6.60
N PHE A 42 5.11 10.97 -5.50
CA PHE A 42 5.80 12.17 -5.02
C PHE A 42 5.93 12.18 -3.49
N ALA A 43 7.13 12.48 -2.99
CA ALA A 43 7.38 12.87 -1.61
C ALA A 43 7.38 14.41 -1.54
N GLY A 44 6.26 14.99 -1.08
CA GLY A 44 6.01 16.42 -1.24
C GLY A 44 5.94 16.83 -2.72
N ASP A 45 6.86 17.68 -3.16
CA ASP A 45 6.97 18.12 -4.55
C ASP A 45 8.07 17.41 -5.34
N GLN A 46 8.82 16.51 -4.70
CA GLN A 46 9.87 15.75 -5.36
C GLN A 46 9.31 14.43 -5.89
N ARG A 47 9.59 14.14 -7.16
CA ARG A 47 9.27 12.86 -7.78
C ARG A 47 9.94 11.74 -6.99
N PHE A 48 9.15 10.77 -6.58
CA PHE A 48 9.62 9.59 -5.87
C PHE A 48 9.78 8.44 -6.87
N TYR A 49 11.01 7.96 -7.01
CA TYR A 49 11.34 6.73 -7.73
C TYR A 49 11.63 5.64 -6.72
N ILE A 50 10.94 4.52 -6.83
CA ILE A 50 11.20 3.33 -6.03
C ILE A 50 12.56 2.79 -6.44
N ARG A 51 13.51 2.79 -5.52
CA ARG A 51 14.81 2.11 -5.63
C ARG A 51 14.87 1.11 -4.48
N GLY A 52 14.35 -0.08 -4.73
CA GLY A 52 14.03 -0.98 -3.63
C GLY A 52 14.56 -2.39 -3.77
N ILE A 53 14.26 -3.17 -2.74
CA ILE A 53 14.53 -4.60 -2.66
C ILE A 53 13.36 -5.31 -2.00
N ASP A 54 13.13 -6.54 -2.40
CA ASP A 54 12.20 -7.46 -1.74
C ASP A 54 12.84 -8.02 -0.47
N TYR A 55 12.18 -7.83 0.66
CA TYR A 55 12.69 -8.13 2.00
C TYR A 55 11.73 -9.03 2.76
N GLN A 56 12.00 -10.33 2.70
CA GLN A 56 11.27 -11.34 3.45
C GLN A 56 12.18 -12.52 3.82
N PRO A 57 13.12 -12.35 4.77
CA PRO A 57 13.90 -13.45 5.33
C PRO A 57 13.03 -14.65 5.71
N GLY A 58 13.45 -15.85 5.29
CA GLY A 58 12.66 -17.08 5.36
C GLY A 58 11.80 -17.35 4.12
N GLY A 59 11.67 -16.36 3.23
CA GLY A 59 10.88 -16.42 2.00
C GLY A 59 9.40 -16.05 2.20
N SER A 60 8.75 -15.58 1.13
CA SER A 60 7.34 -15.13 1.10
C SER A 60 6.30 -16.20 1.50
N SER A 61 6.68 -17.48 1.49
CA SER A 61 5.83 -18.58 1.91
C SER A 61 5.92 -18.90 3.41
N GLN A 62 6.95 -18.41 4.10
CA GLN A 62 7.03 -18.52 5.55
C GLN A 62 6.23 -17.40 6.18
N ALA A 63 5.37 -17.75 7.14
CA ALA A 63 4.58 -16.79 7.89
C ALA A 63 5.44 -16.19 9.02
N GLU A 64 6.48 -15.43 8.63
CA GLU A 64 7.35 -14.70 9.54
C GLU A 64 7.28 -13.20 9.24
N ASP A 65 7.40 -12.37 10.28
CA ASP A 65 7.36 -10.92 10.17
C ASP A 65 8.75 -10.34 10.48
N PRO A 66 9.54 -9.99 9.44
CA PRO A 66 10.91 -9.54 9.63
C PRO A 66 11.00 -8.12 10.19
N ILE A 67 9.88 -7.37 10.22
CA ILE A 67 9.83 -5.99 10.72
C ILE A 67 9.13 -5.88 12.09
N ALA A 68 8.72 -7.00 12.69
CA ALA A 68 8.32 -7.09 14.09
C ALA A 68 9.49 -7.39 15.03
N ASP A 69 10.59 -7.96 14.51
CA ASP A 69 11.81 -8.23 15.28
C ASP A 69 12.83 -7.09 15.10
N THR A 70 13.08 -6.35 16.18
CA THR A 70 13.91 -5.14 16.13
C THR A 70 15.38 -5.45 15.82
N ASP A 71 15.93 -6.55 16.33
CA ASP A 71 17.34 -6.90 16.13
C ASP A 71 17.59 -7.32 14.67
N THR A 72 16.68 -8.14 14.13
CA THR A 72 16.65 -8.59 12.73
C THR A 72 16.59 -7.40 11.80
N CYS A 73 15.64 -6.50 12.02
CA CYS A 73 15.47 -5.40 11.09
C CYS A 73 16.57 -4.33 11.23
N GLN A 74 17.11 -4.06 12.42
CA GLN A 74 18.25 -3.15 12.57
C GLN A 74 19.52 -3.69 11.92
N ARG A 75 19.77 -5.01 12.02
CA ARG A 75 20.87 -5.68 11.31
C ARG A 75 20.76 -5.44 9.81
N ASP A 76 19.58 -5.66 9.23
CA ASP A 76 19.40 -5.58 7.77
C ASP A 76 19.30 -4.13 7.26
N ILE A 77 18.80 -3.19 8.06
CA ILE A 77 18.84 -1.75 7.74
C ILE A 77 20.27 -1.25 7.53
N ALA A 78 21.26 -1.82 8.22
CA ALA A 78 22.67 -1.49 7.97
C ALA A 78 23.10 -1.85 6.54
N GLU A 79 22.63 -2.98 6.01
CA GLU A 79 22.91 -3.43 4.65
C GLU A 79 22.13 -2.62 3.61
N PHE A 80 20.87 -2.28 3.89
CA PHE A 80 20.07 -1.39 3.03
C PHE A 80 20.73 -0.03 2.83
N LYS A 81 21.36 0.51 3.88
CA LYS A 81 22.13 1.76 3.79
C LYS A 81 23.37 1.63 2.90
N LYS A 82 24.04 0.47 2.87
CA LYS A 82 25.16 0.23 1.95
C LYS A 82 24.69 0.17 0.49
N LEU A 83 23.53 -0.47 0.24
CA LEU A 83 22.92 -0.51 -1.10
C LEU A 83 22.40 0.86 -1.56
N GLY A 84 22.09 1.77 -0.63
CA GLY A 84 21.52 3.07 -0.94
C GLY A 84 20.07 3.02 -1.43
N ILE A 85 19.32 1.98 -1.01
CA ILE A 85 17.89 1.82 -1.34
C ILE A 85 17.03 2.79 -0.53
N ASN A 86 15.83 3.07 -1.04
CA ASN A 86 14.84 3.90 -0.37
C ASN A 86 13.52 3.17 -0.09
N THR A 87 13.38 1.92 -0.53
CA THR A 87 12.12 1.16 -0.39
C THR A 87 12.43 -0.30 -0.11
N ILE A 88 11.71 -0.89 0.83
CA ILE A 88 11.64 -2.35 0.97
C ILE A 88 10.21 -2.80 0.66
N ARG A 89 10.07 -3.99 0.06
CA ARG A 89 8.78 -4.67 -0.01
C ARG A 89 8.75 -5.82 0.99
N VAL A 90 7.70 -5.89 1.78
CA VAL A 90 7.45 -6.98 2.74
C VAL A 90 6.16 -7.68 2.34
N TYR A 91 6.20 -9.01 2.23
CA TYR A 91 5.10 -9.83 1.72
C TYR A 91 4.16 -10.31 2.81
N THR A 92 4.63 -10.38 4.06
CA THR A 92 3.85 -10.88 5.19
C THR A 92 4.28 -10.21 6.49
N VAL A 93 3.29 -9.75 7.25
CA VAL A 93 3.42 -9.14 8.58
C VAL A 93 2.37 -9.71 9.54
N ASP A 94 2.66 -9.72 10.83
CA ASP A 94 1.69 -10.02 11.88
C ASP A 94 0.99 -8.74 12.33
N ASN A 95 -0.28 -8.57 11.91
CA ASN A 95 -1.11 -7.42 12.29
C ASN A 95 -1.49 -7.34 13.79
N THR A 96 -0.96 -8.22 14.64
CA THR A 96 -1.04 -8.14 16.09
C THR A 96 0.27 -7.75 16.77
N ALA A 97 1.38 -7.74 16.03
CA ALA A 97 2.69 -7.33 16.53
C ALA A 97 2.84 -5.80 16.56
N ASN A 98 3.90 -5.33 17.23
CA ASN A 98 4.29 -3.92 17.23
C ASN A 98 5.46 -3.72 16.25
N HIS A 99 5.32 -2.76 15.34
CA HIS A 99 6.33 -2.41 14.33
C HIS A 99 6.96 -1.03 14.54
N ASP A 100 6.68 -0.36 15.66
CA ASP A 100 7.06 1.04 15.92
C ASP A 100 8.57 1.24 15.83
N ASP A 101 9.35 0.35 16.47
CA ASP A 101 10.81 0.45 16.51
C ASP A 101 11.43 0.26 15.12
N CYS A 102 10.96 -0.75 14.38
CA CYS A 102 11.48 -1.03 13.05
C CYS A 102 11.08 0.04 12.01
N MET A 103 9.80 0.43 12.00
CA MET A 103 9.30 1.47 11.09
C MET A 103 9.97 2.81 11.37
N SER A 104 10.27 3.13 12.64
CA SER A 104 11.06 4.31 13.00
C SER A 104 12.49 4.21 12.50
N ALA A 105 13.16 3.06 12.65
CA ALA A 105 14.52 2.85 12.16
C ALA A 105 14.61 2.93 10.63
N LEU A 106 13.61 2.40 9.91
CA LEU A 106 13.48 2.54 8.46
C LEU A 106 13.29 4.02 8.08
N ALA A 107 12.40 4.73 8.76
CA ALA A 107 12.15 6.15 8.50
C ALA A 107 13.40 7.02 8.75
N ASP A 108 14.15 6.75 9.82
CA ASP A 108 15.43 7.41 10.14
C ASP A 108 16.51 7.10 9.09
N ALA A 109 16.41 5.95 8.41
CA ALA A 109 17.24 5.58 7.27
C ALA A 109 16.76 6.17 5.93
N GLY A 110 15.60 6.82 5.90
CA GLY A 110 14.97 7.31 4.66
C GLY A 110 14.35 6.20 3.81
N ILE A 111 14.00 5.07 4.42
CA ILE A 111 13.47 3.88 3.76
C ILE A 111 11.96 3.79 4.00
N TYR A 112 11.22 3.56 2.91
CA TYR A 112 9.78 3.34 2.91
C TYR A 112 9.43 1.86 2.81
N LEU A 113 8.21 1.54 3.26
CA LEU A 113 7.63 0.21 3.19
C LEU A 113 6.55 0.13 2.12
N ALA A 114 6.76 -0.72 1.12
CA ALA A 114 5.70 -1.26 0.26
C ALA A 114 5.18 -2.56 0.90
N LEU A 115 3.91 -2.62 1.27
CA LEU A 115 3.41 -3.74 2.08
C LEU A 115 2.29 -4.52 1.38
N ASP A 116 2.48 -5.83 1.26
CA ASP A 116 1.38 -6.75 0.98
C ASP A 116 0.51 -6.92 2.24
N VAL A 117 -0.78 -6.63 2.14
CA VAL A 117 -1.70 -6.75 3.30
C VAL A 117 -2.21 -8.18 3.53
N ASN A 118 -1.82 -9.08 2.63
CA ASN A 118 -2.20 -10.48 2.61
C ASN A 118 -1.20 -11.33 3.40
N SER A 119 -1.59 -12.55 3.75
CA SER A 119 -0.67 -13.57 4.25
C SER A 119 -1.07 -14.95 3.71
N PRO A 120 -0.24 -16.00 3.88
CA PRO A 120 -0.57 -17.33 3.35
C PRO A 120 -1.95 -17.87 3.80
N LYS A 121 -2.43 -17.46 4.97
CA LYS A 121 -3.74 -17.87 5.51
C LYS A 121 -4.88 -16.90 5.19
N TYR A 122 -4.57 -15.67 4.81
CA TYR A 122 -5.52 -14.58 4.58
C TYR A 122 -5.24 -13.92 3.24
N SER A 123 -5.80 -14.50 2.19
CA SER A 123 -5.61 -14.09 0.80
C SER A 123 -6.77 -14.58 -0.06
N ILE A 124 -6.90 -14.00 -1.26
CA ILE A 124 -7.74 -14.59 -2.31
C ILE A 124 -7.12 -15.90 -2.77
N ASN A 125 -7.90 -16.99 -2.67
CA ASN A 125 -7.53 -18.28 -3.21
C ASN A 125 -7.88 -18.32 -4.70
N ARG A 126 -6.88 -18.42 -5.56
CA ARG A 126 -7.05 -18.43 -7.02
C ARG A 126 -7.93 -19.56 -7.55
N ASP A 127 -8.02 -20.69 -6.84
CA ASP A 127 -8.87 -21.82 -7.23
C ASP A 127 -10.35 -21.57 -6.85
N LYS A 128 -10.59 -20.71 -5.83
CA LYS A 128 -11.91 -20.41 -5.28
C LYS A 128 -12.03 -18.92 -4.90
N PRO A 129 -11.92 -17.99 -5.87
CA PRO A 129 -11.82 -16.57 -5.56
C PRO A 129 -13.11 -16.02 -4.93
N ALA A 130 -14.27 -16.47 -5.40
CA ALA A 130 -15.57 -16.12 -4.83
C ALA A 130 -15.70 -16.49 -3.35
N GLN A 131 -15.29 -17.70 -2.98
CA GLN A 131 -15.44 -18.21 -1.62
C GLN A 131 -14.46 -17.55 -0.63
N SER A 132 -13.24 -17.27 -1.10
CA SER A 132 -12.17 -16.67 -0.28
C SER A 132 -12.32 -15.16 -0.08
N TYR A 133 -13.11 -14.48 -0.91
CA TYR A 133 -13.52 -13.09 -0.68
C TYR A 133 -14.68 -13.03 0.33
N ASN A 134 -14.33 -12.94 1.62
CA ASN A 134 -15.27 -13.04 2.73
C ASN A 134 -14.90 -12.11 3.93
N PRO A 135 -15.78 -11.95 4.94
CA PRO A 135 -15.56 -11.01 6.04
C PRO A 135 -14.34 -11.31 6.91
N THR A 136 -13.96 -12.57 7.06
CA THR A 136 -12.78 -12.95 7.85
C THR A 136 -11.50 -12.52 7.15
N TYR A 137 -11.44 -12.67 5.83
CA TYR A 137 -10.33 -12.18 5.02
C TYR A 137 -10.23 -10.64 5.08
N LEU A 138 -11.33 -9.93 4.79
CA LEU A 138 -11.33 -8.47 4.78
C LEU A 138 -11.01 -7.87 6.15
N GLN A 139 -11.43 -8.52 7.24
CA GLN A 139 -11.05 -8.10 8.58
C GLN A 139 -9.54 -8.15 8.81
N SER A 140 -8.87 -9.20 8.35
CA SER A 140 -7.39 -9.30 8.43
C SER A 140 -6.72 -8.20 7.61
N VAL A 141 -7.21 -7.95 6.39
CA VAL A 141 -6.69 -6.90 5.50
C VAL A 141 -6.82 -5.52 6.15
N PHE A 142 -8.00 -5.19 6.67
CA PHE A 142 -8.26 -3.91 7.33
C PHE A 142 -7.47 -3.75 8.64
N ALA A 143 -7.28 -4.83 9.41
CA ALA A 143 -6.45 -4.78 10.61
C ALA A 143 -4.97 -4.53 10.28
N THR A 144 -4.48 -5.05 9.15
CA THR A 144 -3.14 -4.71 8.65
C THR A 144 -3.05 -3.23 8.27
N ILE A 145 -4.07 -2.66 7.61
CA ILE A 145 -4.14 -1.21 7.35
C ILE A 145 -4.09 -0.41 8.67
N ASP A 146 -4.88 -0.79 9.67
CA ASP A 146 -4.90 -0.12 10.98
C ASP A 146 -3.53 -0.12 11.66
N ALA A 147 -2.79 -1.23 11.57
CA ALA A 147 -1.46 -1.37 12.16
C ALA A 147 -0.42 -0.46 11.50
N PHE A 148 -0.53 -0.21 10.19
CA PHE A 148 0.50 0.47 9.39
C PHE A 148 0.16 1.88 8.91
N GLN A 149 -1.11 2.32 8.99
CA GLN A 149 -1.51 3.63 8.45
C GLN A 149 -0.85 4.82 9.18
N LYS A 150 -0.49 4.62 10.45
CA LYS A 150 0.13 5.63 11.32
C LYS A 150 1.57 5.97 10.95
N TYR A 151 2.24 5.17 10.12
CA TYR A 151 3.63 5.41 9.74
C TYR A 151 3.71 6.24 8.46
N ASP A 152 4.43 7.36 8.50
CA ASP A 152 4.64 8.25 7.36
C ASP A 152 5.42 7.56 6.22
N ASN A 153 6.28 6.61 6.56
CA ASN A 153 7.05 5.82 5.61
C ASN A 153 6.32 4.55 5.10
N THR A 154 5.05 4.33 5.45
CA THR A 154 4.23 3.36 4.71
C THR A 154 3.92 3.95 3.33
N LEU A 155 4.64 3.50 2.30
CA LEU A 155 4.57 3.99 0.92
C LEU A 155 3.24 3.64 0.28
N LEU A 156 2.87 2.36 0.33
CA LEU A 156 1.73 1.81 -0.39
C LEU A 156 1.30 0.46 0.21
N PHE A 157 0.09 0.02 -0.16
CA PHE A 157 -0.41 -1.31 0.10
C PHE A 157 -0.71 -2.08 -1.18
N PHE A 158 -0.25 -3.34 -1.26
CA PHE A 158 -0.69 -4.29 -2.29
C PHE A 158 -1.91 -5.06 -1.82
N SER A 159 -3.02 -4.97 -2.58
CA SER A 159 -4.26 -5.71 -2.35
C SER A 159 -4.15 -7.20 -2.67
N GLY A 160 -3.14 -7.59 -3.45
CA GLY A 160 -2.81 -8.98 -3.78
C GLY A 160 -1.46 -9.08 -4.47
N ASN A 161 -0.88 -10.28 -4.43
CA ASN A 161 0.34 -10.64 -5.14
C ASN A 161 0.10 -11.89 -5.98
N GLU A 162 0.29 -11.78 -7.30
CA GLU A 162 0.33 -12.93 -8.22
C GLU A 162 -0.81 -13.94 -8.03
N VAL A 163 -2.00 -13.42 -7.74
CA VAL A 163 -3.19 -14.25 -7.59
C VAL A 163 -3.48 -14.90 -8.94
N ILE A 164 -3.49 -14.07 -9.99
CA ILE A 164 -3.48 -14.49 -11.39
C ILE A 164 -2.03 -14.77 -11.78
N ASN A 165 -1.76 -16.00 -12.20
CA ASN A 165 -0.42 -16.44 -12.65
C ASN A 165 -0.47 -17.31 -13.92
N ALA A 166 -1.66 -17.42 -14.53
CA ALA A 166 -1.88 -18.11 -15.81
C ALA A 166 -3.17 -17.58 -16.45
N ASP A 167 -3.36 -17.82 -17.75
CA ASP A 167 -4.57 -17.36 -18.47
C ASP A 167 -5.87 -17.94 -17.89
N ASN A 168 -5.80 -19.19 -17.43
CA ASN A 168 -6.95 -19.95 -16.93
C ASN A 168 -7.42 -19.57 -15.51
N ASN A 169 -6.83 -18.56 -14.87
CA ASN A 169 -7.27 -18.06 -13.57
C ASN A 169 -7.54 -16.54 -13.54
N THR A 170 -7.72 -15.92 -14.71
CA THR A 170 -8.12 -14.51 -14.86
C THR A 170 -9.47 -14.18 -14.23
N ASN A 171 -10.32 -15.17 -13.97
CA ASN A 171 -11.55 -15.06 -13.18
C ASN A 171 -11.34 -14.51 -11.75
N CYS A 172 -10.09 -14.44 -11.27
CA CYS A 172 -9.76 -13.80 -9.99
C CYS A 172 -9.78 -12.26 -10.05
N ALA A 173 -9.68 -11.65 -11.23
CA ALA A 173 -9.51 -10.20 -11.40
C ALA A 173 -10.61 -9.36 -10.70
N PRO A 174 -11.91 -9.70 -10.80
CA PRO A 174 -12.96 -8.96 -10.09
C PRO A 174 -12.79 -8.95 -8.58
N TYR A 175 -12.29 -10.04 -7.99
CA TYR A 175 -12.10 -10.15 -6.55
C TYR A 175 -10.89 -9.35 -6.07
N ILE A 176 -9.79 -9.38 -6.83
CA ILE A 176 -8.61 -8.54 -6.57
C ILE A 176 -8.98 -7.05 -6.60
N LYS A 177 -9.75 -6.65 -7.62
CA LYS A 177 -10.21 -5.28 -7.78
C LYS A 177 -11.23 -4.87 -6.70
N ALA A 178 -12.09 -5.80 -6.27
CA ALA A 178 -13.00 -5.57 -5.14
C ALA A 178 -12.24 -5.39 -3.81
N VAL A 179 -11.19 -6.17 -3.55
CA VAL A 179 -10.31 -5.95 -2.38
C VAL A 179 -9.66 -4.57 -2.46
N THR A 180 -9.16 -4.18 -3.63
CA THR A 180 -8.58 -2.84 -3.86
C THR A 180 -9.59 -1.74 -3.53
N ARG A 181 -10.82 -1.83 -4.07
CA ARG A 181 -11.93 -0.91 -3.79
C ARG A 181 -12.22 -0.82 -2.30
N ASP A 182 -12.37 -1.97 -1.63
CA ASP A 182 -12.76 -2.03 -0.24
C ASP A 182 -11.65 -1.51 0.70
N MET A 183 -10.38 -1.75 0.38
CA MET A 183 -9.25 -1.16 1.11
C MET A 183 -9.27 0.36 1.02
N LYS A 184 -9.48 0.92 -0.19
CA LYS A 184 -9.58 2.37 -0.40
C LYS A 184 -10.79 2.95 0.34
N GLN A 185 -11.93 2.27 0.28
CA GLN A 185 -13.13 2.66 1.00
C GLN A 185 -12.91 2.65 2.51
N TYR A 186 -12.23 1.64 3.04
CA TYR A 186 -11.89 1.53 4.46
C TYR A 186 -10.97 2.66 4.90
N ILE A 187 -9.86 2.89 4.19
CA ILE A 187 -8.92 4.00 4.46
C ILE A 187 -9.66 5.34 4.52
N GLY A 188 -10.52 5.61 3.54
CA GLY A 188 -11.29 6.85 3.50
C GLY A 188 -12.34 6.94 4.62
N SER A 189 -13.07 5.86 4.90
CA SER A 189 -14.14 5.85 5.91
C SER A 189 -13.59 6.02 7.33
N MET A 190 -12.38 5.51 7.58
CA MET A 190 -11.68 5.71 8.86
C MET A 190 -10.99 7.08 8.97
N GLY A 191 -10.99 7.88 7.89
CA GLY A 191 -10.38 9.20 7.88
C GLY A 191 -8.84 9.17 7.91
N TYR A 192 -8.23 8.07 7.49
CA TYR A 192 -6.78 7.91 7.47
C TYR A 192 -6.12 8.78 6.38
N ARG A 193 -4.80 8.84 6.41
CA ARG A 193 -4.00 9.35 5.29
C ARG A 193 -4.31 8.49 4.06
N SER A 194 -4.44 9.12 2.89
CA SER A 194 -4.62 8.43 1.60
C SER A 194 -3.36 7.69 1.18
N ILE A 195 -3.12 6.51 1.78
CA ILE A 195 -2.06 5.59 1.38
C ILE A 195 -2.50 4.92 0.06
N PRO A 196 -1.67 4.97 -0.99
CA PRO A 196 -1.98 4.32 -2.26
C PRO A 196 -2.23 2.82 -2.11
N VAL A 197 -3.29 2.32 -2.74
CA VAL A 197 -3.60 0.89 -2.83
C VAL A 197 -3.56 0.42 -4.28
N GLY A 198 -2.87 -0.68 -4.54
CA GLY A 198 -2.72 -1.24 -5.89
C GLY A 198 -2.43 -2.72 -5.86
N TYR A 199 -1.96 -3.28 -6.97
CA TYR A 199 -1.79 -4.72 -7.15
C TYR A 199 -0.40 -5.04 -7.73
N SER A 200 0.16 -6.18 -7.30
CA SER A 200 1.39 -6.76 -7.85
C SER A 200 1.04 -8.00 -8.70
N ALA A 201 1.22 -7.90 -10.01
CA ALA A 201 0.92 -8.98 -10.96
C ALA A 201 2.14 -9.85 -11.27
N ALA A 202 1.89 -11.11 -11.61
CA ALA A 202 2.90 -11.99 -12.19
C ALA A 202 3.25 -11.57 -13.62
N ASP A 203 4.42 -11.98 -14.12
CA ASP A 203 4.83 -11.74 -15.52
C ASP A 203 4.15 -12.72 -16.49
N VAL A 204 2.83 -12.68 -16.58
CA VAL A 204 2.07 -13.49 -17.53
C VAL A 204 1.92 -12.68 -18.83
N GLU A 205 2.87 -12.89 -19.75
CA GLU A 205 2.98 -12.08 -20.98
C GLU A 205 1.67 -11.94 -21.76
N SER A 206 0.86 -13.01 -21.81
CA SER A 206 -0.41 -13.11 -22.54
C SER A 206 -1.56 -12.28 -21.97
N ASN A 207 -1.48 -11.84 -20.71
CA ASN A 207 -2.59 -11.13 -20.05
C ASN A 207 -2.16 -9.98 -19.13
N ARG A 208 -0.85 -9.74 -18.94
CA ARG A 208 -0.35 -8.69 -18.02
C ARG A 208 -0.87 -7.30 -18.37
N PHE A 209 -1.05 -7.00 -19.67
CA PHE A 209 -1.54 -5.70 -20.11
C PHE A 209 -3.04 -5.55 -19.87
N GLU A 210 -3.81 -6.60 -20.16
CA GLU A 210 -5.23 -6.70 -19.83
C GLU A 210 -5.44 -6.54 -18.32
N MET A 211 -4.60 -7.18 -17.50
CA MET A 211 -4.65 -7.02 -16.04
C MET A 211 -4.37 -5.57 -15.62
N ALA A 212 -3.35 -4.92 -16.19
CA ALA A 212 -3.06 -3.51 -15.94
C ALA A 212 -4.24 -2.62 -16.34
N GLN A 213 -4.82 -2.81 -17.52
CA GLN A 213 -5.99 -2.09 -18.00
C GLN A 213 -7.18 -2.29 -17.07
N TYR A 214 -7.43 -3.53 -16.63
CA TYR A 214 -8.54 -3.87 -15.75
C TYR A 214 -8.42 -3.17 -14.39
N MET A 215 -7.23 -3.13 -13.80
CA MET A 215 -6.99 -2.43 -12.53
C MET A 215 -7.13 -0.91 -12.64
N ASN A 216 -6.99 -0.34 -13.84
CA ASN A 216 -7.14 1.10 -14.11
C ASN A 216 -8.44 1.47 -14.87
N CYS A 217 -9.38 0.54 -15.05
CA CYS A 217 -10.66 0.86 -15.70
C CYS A 217 -11.78 1.18 -14.71
N GLY A 218 -12.79 1.92 -15.17
CA GLY A 218 -13.99 2.26 -14.41
C GLY A 218 -13.84 3.40 -13.39
N THR A 219 -14.78 3.49 -12.47
CA THR A 219 -14.89 4.58 -11.49
C THR A 219 -13.71 4.69 -10.51
N ASP A 220 -13.43 5.90 -10.04
CA ASP A 220 -12.25 6.23 -9.22
C ASP A 220 -12.12 5.42 -7.91
N ASP A 221 -13.25 5.03 -7.31
CA ASP A 221 -13.30 4.24 -6.07
C ASP A 221 -12.80 2.80 -6.25
N GLN A 222 -12.92 2.24 -7.46
CA GLN A 222 -12.54 0.85 -7.76
C GLN A 222 -11.25 0.72 -8.57
N ARG A 223 -10.72 1.82 -9.12
CA ARG A 223 -9.39 1.81 -9.74
C ARG A 223 -8.30 1.68 -8.68
N SER A 224 -7.24 0.97 -9.02
CA SER A 224 -6.00 1.05 -8.25
C SER A 224 -5.40 2.44 -8.31
N ASP A 225 -4.68 2.81 -7.26
CA ASP A 225 -3.86 4.02 -7.21
C ASP A 225 -2.50 3.83 -7.88
N PHE A 226 -2.10 2.59 -8.16
CA PHE A 226 -0.93 2.20 -8.93
C PHE A 226 -1.07 0.76 -9.46
N PHE A 227 -0.22 0.37 -10.41
CA PHE A 227 -0.06 -1.02 -10.81
C PHE A 227 1.41 -1.40 -10.78
N ALA A 228 1.71 -2.62 -10.35
CA ALA A 228 3.05 -3.17 -10.41
C ALA A 228 2.99 -4.58 -10.98
N PHE A 229 4.08 -5.01 -11.60
CA PHE A 229 4.21 -6.36 -12.09
C PHE A 229 5.68 -6.78 -12.04
N ASN A 230 5.90 -8.08 -11.91
CA ASN A 230 7.24 -8.65 -11.92
C ASN A 230 7.76 -8.63 -13.35
N ASP A 231 9.03 -8.33 -13.55
CA ASP A 231 9.64 -8.30 -14.88
C ASP A 231 11.07 -8.82 -14.84
N TYR A 232 11.25 -10.03 -15.36
CA TYR A 232 12.54 -10.71 -15.43
C TYR A 232 13.07 -10.79 -16.88
N SER A 233 12.53 -9.99 -17.82
CA SER A 233 12.90 -10.09 -19.23
C SER A 233 14.29 -9.53 -19.55
N TRP A 234 14.90 -8.80 -18.62
CA TRP A 234 16.29 -8.36 -18.72
C TRP A 234 17.22 -9.33 -18.01
N CYS A 235 17.97 -10.14 -18.79
CA CYS A 235 19.02 -11.01 -18.28
C CYS A 235 20.38 -10.57 -18.85
N ASP A 236 21.34 -10.23 -17.98
CA ASP A 236 22.61 -9.64 -18.41
C ASP A 236 23.49 -10.57 -19.26
N PRO A 237 24.31 -10.03 -20.19
CA PRO A 237 24.25 -8.67 -20.69
C PRO A 237 23.03 -8.48 -21.60
N SER A 238 22.32 -7.36 -21.44
CA SER A 238 21.17 -7.02 -22.28
C SER A 238 21.15 -5.52 -22.60
N SER A 239 20.05 -5.07 -23.22
CA SER A 239 19.80 -3.68 -23.55
C SER A 239 18.31 -3.39 -23.51
N PHE A 240 17.94 -2.11 -23.57
CA PHE A 240 16.54 -1.67 -23.62
C PHE A 240 15.72 -2.36 -24.74
N THR A 241 16.35 -2.60 -25.90
CA THR A 241 15.71 -3.31 -27.02
C THR A 241 15.81 -4.83 -26.91
N THR A 242 16.93 -5.36 -26.40
CA THR A 242 17.11 -6.83 -26.30
C THR A 242 16.19 -7.44 -25.25
N SER A 243 15.98 -6.74 -24.13
CA SER A 243 15.05 -7.14 -23.07
C SER A 243 13.57 -7.00 -23.46
N GLY A 244 13.27 -6.29 -24.55
CA GLY A 244 11.91 -5.93 -24.96
C GLY A 244 11.29 -4.79 -24.14
N TRP A 245 12.05 -4.14 -23.25
CA TRP A 245 11.56 -3.01 -22.47
C TRP A 245 11.13 -1.82 -23.35
N ASP A 246 11.73 -1.65 -24.53
CA ASP A 246 11.31 -0.65 -25.51
C ASP A 246 9.88 -0.85 -26.01
N GLN A 247 9.43 -2.10 -26.13
CA GLN A 247 8.06 -2.43 -26.50
C GLN A 247 7.12 -2.24 -25.31
N LYS A 248 7.55 -2.60 -24.10
CA LYS A 248 6.78 -2.40 -22.87
C LYS A 248 6.54 -0.91 -22.61
N VAL A 249 7.55 -0.06 -22.71
CA VAL A 249 7.40 1.40 -22.60
C VAL A 249 6.38 1.94 -23.61
N LYS A 250 6.45 1.50 -24.87
CA LYS A 250 5.47 1.91 -25.90
C LYS A 250 4.06 1.46 -25.55
N GLN A 251 3.91 0.23 -25.04
CA GLN A 251 2.62 -0.34 -24.66
C GLN A 251 1.98 0.40 -23.47
N TYR A 252 2.78 0.81 -22.49
CA TYR A 252 2.32 1.50 -21.26
C TYR A 252 2.39 3.03 -21.32
N ALA A 253 2.81 3.63 -22.44
CA ALA A 253 3.00 5.07 -22.58
C ALA A 253 1.76 5.90 -22.22
N ASP A 254 0.56 5.34 -22.42
CA ASP A 254 -0.70 6.00 -22.09
C ASP A 254 -1.33 5.60 -20.76
N TYR A 255 -0.65 4.76 -19.97
CA TYR A 255 -1.16 4.32 -18.67
C TYR A 255 -1.19 5.49 -17.67
N SER A 256 -2.34 5.69 -17.01
CA SER A 256 -2.66 6.94 -16.31
C SER A 256 -2.38 6.94 -14.80
N ILE A 257 -1.95 5.81 -14.25
CA ILE A 257 -1.60 5.66 -12.83
C ILE A 257 -0.14 5.17 -12.72
N PRO A 258 0.55 5.38 -11.58
CA PRO A 258 1.90 4.91 -11.37
C PRO A 258 2.09 3.43 -11.75
N LEU A 259 3.14 3.19 -12.52
CA LEU A 259 3.60 1.86 -12.91
C LEU A 259 5.01 1.66 -12.37
N PHE A 260 5.34 0.50 -11.81
CA PHE A 260 6.71 0.15 -11.41
C PHE A 260 6.91 -1.37 -11.46
N LEU A 261 8.17 -1.79 -11.42
CA LEU A 261 8.50 -3.21 -11.37
C LEU A 261 8.45 -3.67 -9.92
N SER A 262 7.46 -4.49 -9.56
CA SER A 262 7.36 -5.04 -8.19
C SER A 262 8.49 -6.00 -7.87
N GLU A 263 9.07 -6.62 -8.91
CA GLU A 263 10.25 -7.49 -8.83
C GLU A 263 11.04 -7.40 -10.15
N TYR A 264 12.36 -7.38 -10.08
CA TYR A 264 13.26 -7.57 -11.22
C TYR A 264 14.60 -8.19 -10.77
N GLY A 265 15.41 -8.62 -11.75
CA GLY A 265 16.79 -9.11 -11.50
C GLY A 265 16.98 -10.56 -11.94
N CYS A 266 16.85 -10.83 -13.25
CA CYS A 266 16.97 -12.16 -13.83
C CYS A 266 18.29 -12.86 -13.49
N ILE A 267 18.22 -14.14 -13.09
CA ILE A 267 19.39 -14.97 -12.72
C ILE A 267 19.82 -15.97 -13.80
N THR A 268 19.24 -15.92 -15.01
CA THR A 268 19.65 -16.81 -16.13
C THR A 268 21.15 -16.71 -16.42
N ASN A 269 21.72 -15.52 -16.23
CA ASN A 269 23.14 -15.22 -16.30
C ASN A 269 23.59 -14.53 -15.01
N LYS A 270 24.91 -14.32 -14.84
CA LYS A 270 25.44 -13.54 -13.71
C LYS A 270 24.88 -12.11 -13.75
N ARG A 271 24.24 -11.70 -12.67
CA ARG A 271 23.67 -10.36 -12.50
C ARG A 271 24.79 -9.33 -12.43
N GLN A 272 24.70 -8.33 -13.29
CA GLN A 272 25.46 -7.07 -13.26
C GLN A 272 24.53 -5.88 -13.04
N PHE A 273 23.22 -6.11 -13.01
CA PHE A 273 22.17 -5.12 -12.81
C PHE A 273 22.23 -3.98 -13.85
N GLN A 274 22.52 -4.31 -15.12
CA GLN A 274 22.61 -3.29 -16.18
C GLN A 274 21.24 -2.63 -16.45
N GLU A 275 20.14 -3.33 -16.13
CA GLU A 275 18.77 -2.83 -16.19
C GLU A 275 18.56 -1.60 -15.30
N VAL A 276 19.31 -1.43 -14.22
CA VAL A 276 19.22 -0.26 -13.34
C VAL A 276 19.47 1.01 -14.13
N ALA A 277 20.49 1.04 -15.00
CA ALA A 277 20.78 2.21 -15.81
C ALA A 277 19.63 2.56 -16.76
N SER A 278 18.92 1.55 -17.27
CA SER A 278 17.75 1.76 -18.14
C SER A 278 16.52 2.19 -17.34
N LEU A 279 16.23 1.53 -16.22
CA LEU A 279 15.03 1.75 -15.40
C LEU A 279 14.94 3.18 -14.85
N TYR A 280 16.09 3.78 -14.54
CA TYR A 280 16.20 5.17 -14.09
C TYR A 280 16.71 6.10 -15.19
N GLY A 281 16.66 5.68 -16.46
CA GLY A 281 17.00 6.50 -17.62
C GLY A 281 15.80 7.22 -18.24
N ASP A 282 16.08 8.16 -19.14
CA ASP A 282 15.05 8.97 -19.82
C ASP A 282 14.10 8.11 -20.68
N ASP A 283 14.54 6.93 -21.13
CA ASP A 283 13.72 6.01 -21.92
C ASP A 283 12.61 5.32 -21.11
N MET A 284 12.71 5.27 -19.78
CA MET A 284 11.78 4.54 -18.90
C MET A 284 10.97 5.47 -17.98
N THR A 285 11.57 6.56 -17.49
CA THR A 285 11.06 7.33 -16.33
C THR A 285 9.74 8.07 -16.54
N ALA A 286 9.34 8.31 -17.79
CA ALA A 286 8.03 8.87 -18.11
C ALA A 286 6.87 7.87 -17.86
N VAL A 287 7.18 6.58 -17.89
CA VAL A 287 6.22 5.47 -17.74
C VAL A 287 6.39 4.77 -16.40
N TYR A 288 7.63 4.44 -16.02
CA TYR A 288 7.94 3.65 -14.84
C TYR A 288 8.47 4.51 -13.69
N SER A 289 8.02 4.20 -12.47
CA SER A 289 8.42 4.85 -11.22
C SER A 289 9.51 4.08 -10.47
N GLY A 290 10.37 3.35 -11.20
CA GLY A 290 11.43 2.52 -10.63
C GLY A 290 11.02 1.07 -10.40
N GLY A 291 11.61 0.41 -9.40
CA GLY A 291 11.30 -0.97 -9.05
C GLY A 291 12.09 -1.54 -7.89
N LEU A 292 11.80 -2.81 -7.57
CA LEU A 292 12.46 -3.55 -6.49
C LEU A 292 13.20 -4.80 -7.01
N VAL A 293 14.42 -5.00 -6.51
CA VAL A 293 15.20 -6.20 -6.82
C VAL A 293 14.69 -7.40 -6.00
N TYR A 294 14.48 -8.53 -6.67
CA TYR A 294 14.20 -9.81 -6.01
C TYR A 294 15.53 -10.59 -5.85
N GLU A 295 15.99 -10.95 -4.65
CA GLU A 295 15.49 -10.62 -3.32
C GLU A 295 16.67 -10.44 -2.33
N TYR A 296 16.41 -9.92 -1.13
CA TYR A 296 17.47 -9.65 -0.13
C TYR A 296 18.18 -10.92 0.34
N SER A 297 17.45 -11.88 0.93
CA SER A 297 18.02 -13.06 1.57
C SER A 297 18.05 -14.27 0.62
N GLU A 298 19.09 -15.09 0.72
CA GLU A 298 19.19 -16.33 -0.03
C GLU A 298 18.31 -17.42 0.57
N GLU A 299 17.23 -17.75 -0.14
CA GLU A 299 16.24 -18.76 0.27
C GLU A 299 16.32 -20.07 -0.56
N GLY A 300 17.40 -20.26 -1.34
CA GLY A 300 17.66 -21.44 -2.16
C GLY A 300 17.22 -21.32 -3.62
N SER A 301 16.61 -20.20 -4.00
CA SER A 301 16.23 -19.84 -5.36
C SER A 301 17.40 -19.28 -6.19
N GLY A 302 18.50 -18.90 -5.54
CA GLY A 302 19.65 -18.24 -6.16
C GLY A 302 19.53 -16.72 -6.29
N TYR A 303 18.38 -16.13 -5.93
CA TYR A 303 18.12 -14.69 -6.05
C TYR A 303 18.70 -13.83 -4.92
N GLY A 304 19.03 -14.43 -3.77
CA GLY A 304 19.45 -13.68 -2.59
C GLY A 304 20.72 -12.85 -2.83
N LEU A 305 20.72 -11.60 -2.35
CA LEU A 305 21.91 -10.76 -2.31
C LEU A 305 22.80 -11.07 -1.10
N VAL A 306 22.22 -11.57 -0.02
CA VAL A 306 22.95 -11.91 1.20
C VAL A 306 22.60 -13.31 1.70
N LYS A 307 23.51 -13.90 2.47
CA LYS A 307 23.22 -15.09 3.28
C LYS A 307 23.10 -14.68 4.74
N ILE A 308 22.02 -15.09 5.39
CA ILE A 308 21.75 -14.83 6.81
C ILE A 308 22.06 -16.10 7.62
N ASP A 309 22.83 -15.96 8.70
CA ASP A 309 23.09 -17.02 9.68
C ASP A 309 22.99 -16.44 11.10
N GLY A 310 21.83 -16.64 11.73
CA GLY A 310 21.46 -15.97 12.98
C GLY A 310 21.53 -14.45 12.84
N ASN A 311 22.42 -13.83 13.63
CA ASN A 311 22.62 -12.36 13.60
C ASN A 311 23.70 -11.92 12.62
N SER A 312 24.28 -12.83 11.83
CA SER A 312 25.32 -12.50 10.86
C SER A 312 24.76 -12.42 9.44
N VAL A 313 25.20 -11.42 8.68
CA VAL A 313 24.92 -11.27 7.25
C VAL A 313 26.22 -11.40 6.48
N THR A 314 26.21 -12.20 5.42
CA THR A 314 27.31 -12.33 4.47
C THR A 314 26.85 -11.85 3.10
N GLU A 315 27.41 -10.74 2.63
CA GLU A 315 27.18 -10.20 1.29
C GLU A 315 27.67 -11.18 0.21
N LYS A 316 26.86 -11.38 -0.84
CA LYS A 316 27.25 -12.16 -2.04
C LYS A 316 27.72 -11.22 -3.16
N ASP A 317 28.31 -11.80 -4.21
CA ASP A 317 28.74 -11.04 -5.42
C ASP A 317 27.66 -10.09 -5.95
N ASP A 318 26.41 -10.54 -5.96
CA ASP A 318 25.29 -9.76 -6.51
C ASP A 318 24.95 -8.54 -5.63
N PHE A 319 25.24 -8.57 -4.33
CA PHE A 319 25.10 -7.40 -3.46
C PHE A 319 26.00 -6.26 -3.92
N GLN A 320 27.29 -6.57 -4.16
CA GLN A 320 28.24 -5.58 -4.64
C GLN A 320 27.89 -5.10 -6.05
N ALA A 321 27.45 -6.01 -6.94
CA ALA A 321 27.03 -5.62 -8.29
C ALA A 321 25.83 -4.66 -8.26
N LEU A 322 24.86 -4.88 -7.37
CA LEU A 322 23.72 -3.97 -7.22
C LEU A 322 24.14 -2.63 -6.62
N ALA A 323 24.97 -2.65 -5.57
CA ALA A 323 25.51 -1.43 -4.96
C ALA A 323 26.23 -0.56 -5.99
N ASP A 324 27.11 -1.16 -6.80
CA ASP A 324 27.83 -0.48 -7.88
C ASP A 324 26.87 0.08 -8.94
N ALA A 325 25.85 -0.68 -9.34
CA ALA A 325 24.85 -0.25 -10.31
C ALA A 325 24.01 0.94 -9.80
N PHE A 326 23.63 0.92 -8.52
CA PHE A 326 22.88 2.01 -7.89
C PHE A 326 23.72 3.25 -7.62
N GLU A 327 25.00 3.10 -7.26
CA GLU A 327 25.93 4.22 -7.10
C GLU A 327 26.19 4.91 -8.44
N LYS A 328 26.44 4.12 -9.49
CA LYS A 328 26.69 4.62 -10.85
C LYS A 328 25.47 5.31 -11.47
N THR A 329 24.28 4.79 -11.21
CA THR A 329 23.02 5.33 -11.72
C THR A 329 22.37 6.20 -10.66
N LYS A 330 22.61 7.52 -10.68
CA LYS A 330 21.98 8.41 -9.70
C LYS A 330 20.45 8.48 -9.89
N PRO A 331 19.67 8.72 -8.81
CA PRO A 331 18.24 8.97 -8.95
C PRO A 331 17.98 10.09 -9.97
N PRO A 332 16.98 9.94 -10.86
CA PRO A 332 16.67 10.96 -11.86
C PRO A 332 16.33 12.30 -11.19
N SER A 333 16.78 13.40 -11.79
CA SER A 333 16.38 14.74 -11.38
C SER A 333 15.10 15.18 -12.09
N GLY A 334 14.30 16.03 -11.45
CA GLY A 334 13.07 16.56 -12.04
C GLY A 334 11.90 15.58 -11.90
N ASP A 335 10.93 15.70 -12.79
CA ASP A 335 9.66 14.96 -12.71
C ASP A 335 9.61 13.69 -13.56
N GLY A 336 10.66 13.42 -14.34
CA GLY A 336 10.79 12.25 -15.22
C GLY A 336 9.93 12.30 -16.46
N GLY A 337 9.33 13.45 -16.80
CA GLY A 337 8.36 13.51 -17.90
C GLY A 337 7.06 12.76 -17.59
N TYR A 338 6.73 12.60 -16.30
CA TYR A 338 5.49 11.95 -15.88
C TYR A 338 4.25 12.62 -16.49
N LYS A 339 3.20 11.84 -16.67
CA LYS A 339 1.90 12.31 -17.13
C LYS A 339 1.10 12.81 -15.94
N SER A 340 0.99 14.13 -15.82
CA SER A 340 0.19 14.79 -14.78
C SER A 340 -1.33 14.63 -14.98
N ASN A 341 -1.75 14.29 -16.19
CA ASN A 341 -3.13 13.97 -16.52
C ASN A 341 -3.19 12.68 -17.35
N GLY A 342 -4.33 11.99 -17.26
CA GLY A 342 -4.62 10.77 -17.99
C GLY A 342 -6.08 10.41 -17.80
N SER A 343 -6.60 9.56 -18.68
CA SER A 343 -7.95 9.00 -18.54
C SER A 343 -7.84 7.57 -18.04
N PRO A 344 -8.82 7.09 -17.25
CA PRO A 344 -8.90 5.68 -16.92
C PRO A 344 -8.87 4.80 -18.18
N SER A 345 -8.29 3.62 -18.03
CA SER A 345 -8.24 2.62 -19.09
C SER A 345 -9.65 2.13 -19.44
N GLN A 346 -9.82 1.60 -20.65
CA GLN A 346 -11.00 0.83 -20.98
C GLN A 346 -10.87 -0.56 -20.35
N CYS A 347 -11.97 -1.11 -19.81
CA CYS A 347 -11.94 -2.48 -19.32
C CYS A 347 -11.71 -3.44 -20.49
N PRO A 348 -10.81 -4.44 -20.36
CA PRO A 348 -10.57 -5.40 -21.43
C PRO A 348 -11.85 -6.15 -21.79
N SER A 349 -12.00 -6.43 -23.08
CA SER A 349 -13.03 -7.35 -23.56
C SER A 349 -12.60 -8.79 -23.30
N GLN A 350 -13.57 -9.69 -23.16
CA GLN A 350 -13.29 -11.11 -23.01
C GLN A 350 -12.49 -11.64 -24.23
N SER A 351 -11.48 -12.46 -23.95
CA SER A 351 -10.65 -13.15 -24.95
C SER A 351 -10.22 -14.53 -24.42
N ASP A 352 -9.50 -15.30 -25.24
CA ASP A 352 -8.93 -16.60 -24.82
C ASP A 352 -7.88 -16.46 -23.71
N THR A 353 -7.33 -15.26 -23.48
CA THR A 353 -6.34 -14.96 -22.43
C THR A 353 -6.91 -14.06 -21.32
N TRP A 354 -8.21 -13.69 -21.42
CA TRP A 354 -8.89 -12.83 -20.46
C TRP A 354 -10.35 -13.27 -20.27
N GLU A 355 -10.58 -14.16 -19.31
CA GLU A 355 -11.85 -14.87 -19.10
C GLU A 355 -12.66 -14.33 -17.91
N VAL A 356 -12.73 -13.01 -17.77
CA VAL A 356 -13.61 -12.37 -16.77
C VAL A 356 -15.06 -12.40 -17.27
N THR A 357 -15.83 -13.39 -16.81
CA THR A 357 -17.21 -13.66 -17.29
C THR A 357 -18.30 -13.45 -16.24
N ASP A 358 -17.98 -13.62 -14.96
CA ASP A 358 -18.94 -13.50 -13.85
C ASP A 358 -19.42 -12.06 -13.62
N PHE A 359 -18.65 -11.07 -14.09
CA PHE A 359 -18.94 -9.64 -13.92
C PHE A 359 -18.70 -8.91 -15.24
N SER A 360 -19.65 -8.06 -15.65
CA SER A 360 -19.58 -7.38 -16.94
C SER A 360 -18.96 -5.98 -16.80
N GLY A 361 -17.97 -5.68 -17.65
CA GLY A 361 -17.34 -4.36 -17.72
C GLY A 361 -16.74 -3.90 -16.40
N GLU A 362 -17.43 -2.97 -15.74
CA GLU A 362 -17.00 -2.31 -14.51
C GLU A 362 -17.62 -2.90 -13.24
N GLU A 363 -18.49 -3.90 -13.36
CA GLU A 363 -19.12 -4.57 -12.23
C GLU A 363 -18.11 -5.36 -11.40
N LEU A 364 -18.35 -5.42 -10.10
CA LEU A 364 -17.52 -6.15 -9.14
C LEU A 364 -18.40 -6.88 -8.13
N PRO A 365 -17.89 -7.91 -7.43
CA PRO A 365 -18.58 -8.43 -6.27
C PRO A 365 -18.78 -7.32 -5.23
N ALA A 366 -19.96 -7.26 -4.64
CA ALA A 366 -20.23 -6.34 -3.54
C ALA A 366 -19.43 -6.76 -2.31
N ILE A 367 -19.14 -5.81 -1.41
CA ILE A 367 -18.53 -6.15 -0.14
C ILE A 367 -19.39 -7.22 0.57
N PRO A 368 -18.79 -8.30 1.13
CA PRO A 368 -19.52 -9.26 1.92
C PRO A 368 -20.26 -8.58 3.07
N SER A 369 -21.55 -8.87 3.26
CA SER A 369 -22.40 -8.16 4.23
C SER A 369 -21.85 -8.18 5.67
N GLY A 370 -21.17 -9.27 6.06
CA GLY A 370 -20.50 -9.37 7.36
C GLY A 370 -19.29 -8.44 7.54
N ALA A 371 -18.76 -7.88 6.45
CA ALA A 371 -17.62 -6.96 6.45
C ALA A 371 -18.04 -5.48 6.44
N GLU A 372 -19.28 -5.15 6.07
CA GLU A 372 -19.78 -3.77 6.02
C GLU A 372 -19.62 -3.02 7.36
N LYS A 373 -19.75 -3.75 8.48
CA LYS A 373 -19.56 -3.19 9.82
C LYS A 373 -18.18 -2.57 10.02
N TYR A 374 -17.14 -3.13 9.39
CA TYR A 374 -15.77 -2.65 9.57
C TYR A 374 -15.59 -1.24 9.01
N MET A 375 -16.35 -0.85 7.98
CA MET A 375 -16.31 0.50 7.41
C MET A 375 -16.73 1.60 8.39
N LYS A 376 -17.37 1.24 9.52
CA LYS A 376 -17.82 2.17 10.56
C LYS A 376 -17.09 1.95 11.88
N ASP A 377 -16.91 0.69 12.25
CA ASP A 377 -16.43 0.31 13.58
C ASP A 377 -14.89 0.15 13.62
N GLY A 378 -14.23 0.13 12.46
CA GLY A 378 -12.85 -0.33 12.30
C GLY A 378 -12.75 -1.87 12.27
N ALA A 379 -11.57 -2.40 11.94
CA ALA A 379 -11.34 -3.83 11.79
C ALA A 379 -11.37 -4.62 13.11
N GLY A 380 -11.12 -3.92 14.23
CA GLY A 380 -10.87 -4.53 15.52
C GLY A 380 -9.53 -5.27 15.56
N LYS A 381 -9.37 -6.21 16.50
CA LYS A 381 -8.12 -6.96 16.64
C LYS A 381 -7.95 -7.94 15.47
N GLY A 382 -6.87 -7.79 14.72
CA GLY A 382 -6.50 -8.70 13.64
C GLY A 382 -6.20 -10.13 14.12
N PRO A 383 -6.20 -11.12 13.22
CA PRO A 383 -6.00 -12.51 13.57
C PRO A 383 -4.53 -12.92 13.74
N GLY A 384 -3.58 -12.07 13.32
CA GLY A 384 -2.16 -12.39 13.27
C GLY A 384 -1.83 -13.59 12.38
N LEU A 385 -0.58 -14.06 12.45
CA LEU A 385 -0.11 -15.18 11.60
C LEU A 385 -0.56 -16.57 12.12
N THR A 386 -0.96 -16.63 13.39
CA THR A 386 -1.36 -17.88 14.06
C THR A 386 -2.86 -18.18 13.96
N GLY A 387 -3.68 -17.26 13.43
CA GLY A 387 -5.12 -17.46 13.30
C GLY A 387 -5.53 -18.62 12.37
N PRO A 388 -6.83 -18.97 12.32
CA PRO A 388 -7.35 -20.14 11.61
C PRO A 388 -7.30 -20.04 10.08
N GLY A 389 -7.14 -18.83 9.53
CA GLY A 389 -7.22 -18.54 8.10
C GLY A 389 -8.63 -18.22 7.62
N SER A 390 -8.75 -17.70 6.40
CA SER A 390 -10.00 -17.17 5.86
C SER A 390 -10.53 -17.90 4.63
N GLN A 391 -9.75 -18.76 3.97
CA GLN A 391 -10.09 -19.26 2.62
C GLN A 391 -11.46 -19.95 2.54
N ASP A 392 -11.88 -20.64 3.61
CA ASP A 392 -13.18 -21.32 3.72
C ASP A 392 -14.06 -20.76 4.86
N ALA A 393 -13.82 -19.55 5.34
CA ALA A 393 -14.48 -19.01 6.54
C ALA A 393 -15.97 -18.64 6.37
N GLY A 394 -16.51 -18.76 5.15
CA GLY A 394 -17.91 -18.52 4.84
C GLY A 394 -18.31 -17.05 4.82
N GLY A 395 -19.56 -16.78 4.42
CA GLY A 395 -20.07 -15.41 4.32
C GLY A 395 -19.57 -14.65 3.10
N ALA A 396 -19.16 -15.35 2.04
CA ALA A 396 -18.76 -14.76 0.77
C ALA A 396 -19.80 -13.78 0.20
N SER A 397 -19.36 -12.89 -0.69
CA SER A 397 -20.26 -11.97 -1.38
C SER A 397 -21.35 -12.74 -2.16
N THR A 398 -22.59 -12.26 -2.08
CA THR A 398 -23.76 -12.86 -2.75
C THR A 398 -24.42 -11.92 -3.76
N SER A 399 -23.83 -10.76 -4.03
CA SER A 399 -24.43 -9.74 -4.89
C SER A 399 -23.36 -8.97 -5.66
N THR A 400 -23.77 -8.35 -6.76
CA THR A 400 -22.93 -7.45 -7.56
C THR A 400 -23.06 -6.02 -7.06
N ALA A 401 -21.93 -5.32 -6.95
CA ALA A 401 -21.87 -3.89 -6.69
C ALA A 401 -21.86 -3.12 -8.00
N SER A 402 -22.67 -2.05 -8.07
CA SER A 402 -22.62 -1.10 -9.18
C SER A 402 -21.32 -0.27 -9.11
N PRO A 403 -20.77 0.16 -10.25
CA PRO A 403 -19.64 1.08 -10.30
C PRO A 403 -19.91 2.34 -9.46
N GLY A 404 -18.90 2.80 -8.72
CA GLY A 404 -19.01 3.99 -7.86
C GLY A 404 -19.54 3.74 -6.45
N SER A 405 -20.05 2.54 -6.15
CA SER A 405 -20.66 2.22 -4.85
C SER A 405 -19.70 2.19 -3.66
N GLY A 406 -18.38 2.13 -3.91
CA GLY A 406 -17.33 2.22 -2.89
C GLY A 406 -16.91 3.66 -2.56
N SER A 407 -17.49 4.67 -3.22
CA SER A 407 -17.10 6.08 -3.04
C SER A 407 -17.34 6.56 -1.60
N VAL A 408 -16.32 7.16 -0.99
CA VAL A 408 -16.41 7.75 0.35
C VAL A 408 -16.91 9.20 0.24
N THR A 409 -18.01 9.51 0.92
CA THR A 409 -18.65 10.85 0.88
C THR A 409 -18.00 11.88 1.80
N ALA A 410 -17.11 11.46 2.70
CA ALA A 410 -16.32 12.34 3.56
C ALA A 410 -14.82 12.09 3.32
N THR A 411 -14.18 12.94 2.53
CA THR A 411 -12.72 12.91 2.38
C THR A 411 -12.06 13.67 3.54
N SER A 412 -11.05 13.06 4.16
CA SER A 412 -10.14 13.76 5.05
C SER A 412 -9.51 14.93 4.27
N LYS A 413 -9.52 16.14 4.87
CA LYS A 413 -8.91 17.32 4.27
C LYS A 413 -7.40 17.09 4.17
N ALA A 414 -6.92 16.68 3.00
CA ALA A 414 -5.52 16.88 2.65
C ALA A 414 -5.21 18.37 2.81
N GLY A 415 -4.25 18.71 3.67
CA GLY A 415 -3.80 20.07 3.92
C GLY A 415 -3.12 20.66 2.69
N ALA A 416 -3.92 21.12 1.72
CA ALA A 416 -3.44 21.96 0.65
C ALA A 416 -3.43 23.42 1.14
N THR A 417 -2.27 23.90 1.59
CA THR A 417 -1.99 25.34 1.57
C THR A 417 -1.98 25.80 0.12
N SER A 418 -3.14 26.27 -0.35
CA SER A 418 -3.29 26.91 -1.66
C SER A 418 -2.86 28.38 -1.56
N SER A 419 -1.79 28.73 -2.27
CA SER A 419 -1.58 30.09 -2.77
C SER A 419 -2.20 30.15 -4.17
N GLY A 420 -3.08 31.13 -4.38
CA GLY A 420 -4.11 31.08 -5.41
C GLY A 420 -3.67 31.45 -6.84
N ALA A 421 -4.48 31.01 -7.81
CA ALA A 421 -5.16 31.84 -8.82
C ALA A 421 -6.13 30.98 -9.65
N ALA A 422 -7.23 31.58 -10.09
CA ALA A 422 -8.41 31.03 -10.80
C ALA A 422 -8.09 30.40 -12.18
N ALA A 423 -8.95 29.65 -12.89
CA ALA A 423 -10.40 29.54 -13.01
C ALA A 423 -10.74 28.11 -13.54
N GLY A 424 -11.93 27.49 -13.45
CA GLY A 424 -13.28 27.94 -13.17
C GLY A 424 -14.23 27.18 -14.13
N SER A 425 -14.75 26.02 -13.71
CA SER A 425 -15.91 25.34 -14.31
C SER A 425 -16.70 24.66 -13.20
N LEU A 426 -17.66 25.39 -12.61
CA LEU A 426 -18.58 24.89 -11.60
C LEU A 426 -19.81 24.29 -12.27
N VAL A 427 -20.01 22.99 -12.10
CA VAL A 427 -21.32 22.34 -12.26
C VAL A 427 -22.10 22.60 -10.95
N MET A 428 -23.24 23.30 -11.04
CA MET A 428 -24.10 23.56 -9.88
C MET A 428 -24.77 22.26 -9.41
N GLY A 429 -24.41 21.79 -8.22
CA GLY A 429 -25.22 20.85 -7.44
C GLY A 429 -26.42 21.56 -6.82
N GLU A 430 -27.55 20.87 -6.74
CA GLU A 430 -28.83 21.36 -6.23
C GLU A 430 -28.70 21.95 -4.80
N ILE A 431 -29.14 23.19 -4.63
CA ILE A 431 -29.22 23.85 -3.32
C ILE A 431 -30.55 23.44 -2.68
N GLY A 432 -30.49 22.55 -1.68
CA GLY A 432 -31.63 22.24 -0.83
C GLY A 432 -32.17 23.49 -0.10
N PHE A 433 -33.49 23.64 -0.07
CA PHE A 433 -34.20 24.83 0.42
C PHE A 433 -34.16 25.06 1.96
N ALA A 434 -33.54 24.15 2.71
CA ALA A 434 -33.50 24.19 4.17
C ALA A 434 -32.78 25.41 4.78
N PRO A 435 -31.66 25.93 4.22
CA PRO A 435 -30.96 27.08 4.80
C PRO A 435 -31.80 28.36 4.76
N PHE A 436 -32.62 28.56 3.72
CA PHE A 436 -33.42 29.78 3.56
C PHE A 436 -34.58 29.89 4.57
N ILE A 437 -35.14 28.76 5.00
CA ILE A 437 -36.20 28.73 6.00
C ILE A 437 -35.64 29.12 7.38
N CYS A 438 -34.43 28.66 7.73
CA CYS A 438 -33.81 29.00 9.00
C CYS A 438 -33.40 30.47 9.08
N THR A 439 -32.87 31.07 8.00
CA THR A 439 -32.53 32.50 7.99
C THR A 439 -33.78 33.39 8.03
N GLY A 440 -34.87 32.96 7.38
CA GLY A 440 -36.16 33.66 7.42
C GLY A 440 -36.78 33.72 8.83
N VAL A 441 -36.73 32.61 9.57
CA VAL A 441 -37.26 32.55 10.94
C VAL A 441 -36.43 33.40 11.90
N VAL A 442 -35.09 33.40 11.77
CA VAL A 442 -34.21 34.23 12.62
C VAL A 442 -34.41 35.72 12.36
N MET A 443 -34.60 36.13 11.09
CA MET A 443 -34.85 37.52 10.73
C MET A 443 -36.23 38.02 11.20
N MET A 444 -37.25 37.14 11.20
CA MET A 444 -38.59 37.47 11.70
C MET A 444 -38.62 37.59 13.23
N CYS A 445 -37.88 36.75 13.95
CA CYS A 445 -37.76 36.83 15.41
C CYS A 445 -36.98 38.06 15.90
N SER A 446 -36.00 38.54 15.12
CA SER A 446 -35.24 39.75 15.47
C SER A 446 -36.00 41.04 15.18
N LEU A 447 -36.91 41.05 14.19
CA LEU A 447 -37.80 42.19 13.94
C LEU A 447 -38.96 42.29 14.95
N LEU A 448 -39.44 41.17 15.50
CA LEU A 448 -40.47 41.17 16.55
C LEU A 448 -39.92 41.49 17.95
N GLY A 449 -38.64 41.23 18.20
CA GLY A 449 -37.97 41.57 19.47
C GLY A 449 -37.66 43.06 19.67
N ALA A 450 -37.58 43.84 18.57
CA ALA A 450 -37.28 45.27 18.62
C ALA A 450 -38.52 46.18 18.77
N GLY A 451 -39.73 45.60 18.80
CA GLY A 451 -41.00 46.33 18.89
C GLY A 451 -41.65 46.41 20.28
N LEU A 452 -40.98 45.93 21.34
CA LEU A 452 -41.55 45.85 22.71
C LEU A 452 -40.88 46.75 23.75
N PHE A 453 -40.18 47.81 23.31
CA PHE A 453 -39.76 48.91 24.17
C PHE A 453 -40.11 50.27 23.56
N VAL A 454 -41.42 50.58 23.52
CA VAL A 454 -42.01 51.92 23.70
C VAL A 454 -43.32 51.76 24.46
#